data_AF-G7L797-F1
#
_entry.id   AF-G7L797-F1
#
_cell.length_a   1.000
_cell.length_b   1.000
_cell.length_c   1.000
_cell.angle_alpha   90.00
_cell.angle_beta   90.00
_cell.angle_gamma   90.00
#
_symmetry.space_group_name_H-M   'P 1'
#
loop_
_entity.id
_entity.type
_entity.pdbx_description
1 polymer ?
#
loop_
_entity_poly.entity_id
_entity_poly.type
_entity_poly.pdbx_seq_one_letter_code
_entity_poly.pdbx_strand_id
1 'polypeptide(L)'
;MRILLVVQYHWSTRRCKLFGHWTGHLVSLSEQQLLDCDQSDFGCQGGWMSNAFQYIIQARGLMEEKEYAFAGREGSCKFEKSEIMASVSNYNMVYADQYQISASIVKHGPVSTAINAAWMQTYVCGVSCPDVCAKEDLSHAVLLVGFAKFQISNCNQSRNVESNSKLENSNRFK
;
A
#
# COMPACT_ATOMS: atom_id res chain seq x y z
N MET A 1 10.75 -5.74 -16.24
CA MET A 1 11.10 -5.67 -14.81
C MET A 1 9.88 -5.11 -14.08
N ARG A 2 9.32 -5.82 -13.09
CA ARG A 2 8.14 -5.34 -12.34
C ARG A 2 8.62 -4.86 -10.98
N ILE A 3 8.61 -3.54 -10.81
CA ILE A 3 8.86 -2.90 -9.51
C ILE A 3 7.50 -2.75 -8.85
N LEU A 4 7.44 -3.23 -7.64
CA LEU A 4 6.25 -3.28 -6.83
C LEU A 4 6.49 -2.36 -5.65
N LEU A 5 5.76 -1.24 -5.61
CA LEU A 5 5.80 -0.31 -4.48
C LEU A 5 4.92 -0.87 -3.37
N VAL A 6 5.55 -1.29 -2.28
CA VAL A 6 4.86 -1.81 -1.10
C VAL A 6 4.77 -0.70 -0.07
N VAL A 7 3.57 -0.20 0.23
CA VAL A 7 3.33 0.71 1.36
C VAL A 7 2.95 -0.10 2.60
N GLN A 8 3.91 -0.42 3.47
CA GLN A 8 3.64 -1.17 4.71
C GLN A 8 3.38 -0.21 5.87
N TYR A 9 2.16 -0.22 6.42
CA TYR A 9 1.84 0.54 7.62
C TYR A 9 2.32 -0.20 8.88
N HIS A 10 3.20 0.43 9.65
CA HIS A 10 3.71 -0.12 10.91
C HIS A 10 3.01 0.56 12.10
N TRP A 11 2.05 -0.14 12.71
CA TRP A 11 1.16 0.39 13.76
C TRP A 11 1.90 0.94 14.99
N SER A 12 3.06 0.37 15.37
CA SER A 12 3.82 0.87 16.53
C SER A 12 4.61 2.15 16.25
N THR A 13 4.98 2.41 14.99
CA THR A 13 5.79 3.59 14.61
C THR A 13 4.99 4.61 13.80
N ARG A 14 3.74 4.31 13.45
CA ARG A 14 2.86 5.09 12.56
C ARG A 14 3.57 5.52 11.26
N ARG A 15 4.42 4.65 10.72
CA ARG A 15 5.15 4.89 9.47
C ARG A 15 4.61 3.98 8.38
N CYS A 16 4.38 4.57 7.22
CA CYS A 16 4.30 3.83 5.97
C CYS A 16 5.73 3.65 5.47
N LYS A 17 6.16 2.42 5.25
CA LYS A 17 7.40 2.13 4.52
C LYS A 17 7.09 1.80 3.07
N LEU A 18 7.77 2.44 2.14
CA LEU A 18 7.75 2.19 0.72
C LEU A 18 8.88 1.21 0.42
N PHE A 19 8.56 0.05 -0.11
CA PHE A 19 9.58 -0.87 -0.60
C PHE A 19 9.53 -0.99 -2.10
N GLY A 20 10.69 -1.10 -2.73
CA GLY A 20 10.84 -1.52 -4.11
C GLY A 20 11.40 -2.94 -4.18
N HIS A 21 10.92 -3.72 -5.14
CA HIS A 21 11.57 -4.98 -5.50
C HIS A 21 12.48 -4.74 -6.71
N TRP A 22 13.79 -4.72 -6.47
CA TRP A 22 14.82 -4.54 -7.50
C TRP A 22 15.73 -5.78 -7.53
N THR A 23 15.85 -6.41 -8.70
CA THR A 23 16.80 -7.53 -8.96
C THR A 23 16.79 -8.71 -7.97
N GLY A 24 15.69 -8.95 -7.26
CA GLY A 24 15.57 -10.03 -6.26
C GLY A 24 15.79 -9.57 -4.81
N HIS A 25 16.03 -8.28 -4.59
CA HIS A 25 16.18 -7.66 -3.29
C HIS A 25 15.04 -6.68 -2.99
N LEU A 26 14.57 -6.73 -1.75
CA LEU A 26 13.63 -5.75 -1.21
C LEU A 26 14.42 -4.58 -0.64
N VAL A 27 14.24 -3.39 -1.21
CA VAL A 27 14.90 -2.15 -0.78
C VAL A 27 13.86 -1.19 -0.21
N SER A 28 14.19 -0.50 0.89
CA SER A 28 13.35 0.57 1.43
C SER A 28 13.61 1.84 0.63
N LEU A 29 12.57 2.44 0.08
CA LEU A 29 12.59 3.64 -0.75
C LEU A 29 12.12 4.84 0.07
N SER A 30 12.58 6.03 -0.29
CA SER A 30 12.29 7.25 0.45
C SER A 30 10.85 7.71 0.24
N GLU A 31 10.04 7.70 1.30
CA GLU A 31 8.75 8.41 1.28
C GLU A 31 8.95 9.92 1.39
N GLN A 32 10.05 10.35 2.01
CA GLN A 32 10.37 11.78 2.15
C GLN A 32 10.57 12.45 0.80
N GLN A 33 11.16 11.75 -0.17
CA GLN A 33 11.27 12.26 -1.53
C GLN A 33 9.90 12.57 -2.13
N LEU A 34 8.92 11.67 -1.97
CA LEU A 34 7.56 11.90 -2.44
C LEU A 34 6.93 13.10 -1.72
N LEU A 35 7.11 13.17 -0.39
CA LEU A 35 6.59 14.26 0.43
C LEU A 35 7.13 15.64 0.02
N ASP A 36 8.42 15.73 -0.29
CA ASP A 36 9.10 17.01 -0.54
C ASP A 36 9.10 17.42 -2.02
N CYS A 37 9.04 16.46 -2.94
CA CYS A 37 9.27 16.71 -4.37
C CYS A 37 8.05 16.50 -5.26
N ASP A 38 7.03 15.76 -4.81
CA ASP A 38 5.78 15.64 -5.57
C ASP A 38 4.92 16.90 -5.37
N GLN A 39 4.89 17.75 -6.39
CA GLN A 39 4.11 19.00 -6.37
C GLN A 39 2.62 18.80 -6.72
N SER A 40 2.23 17.58 -7.10
CA SER A 40 0.82 17.26 -7.43
C SER A 40 0.03 16.83 -6.20
N ASP A 41 0.73 16.39 -5.16
CA ASP A 41 0.17 16.07 -3.84
C ASP A 41 0.46 17.20 -2.84
N PHE A 42 -0.10 17.07 -1.63
CA PHE A 42 -0.07 18.13 -0.61
C PHE A 42 0.76 17.71 0.61
N GLY A 43 1.83 16.92 0.39
CA GLY A 43 2.75 16.48 1.44
C GLY A 43 2.03 15.86 2.64
N CYS A 44 2.15 16.51 3.81
CA CYS A 44 1.53 16.02 5.05
C CYS A 44 0.01 16.19 5.10
N GLN A 45 -0.59 16.95 4.18
CA GLN A 45 -2.04 17.14 4.08
C GLN A 45 -2.73 16.07 3.24
N GLY A 46 -1.96 15.15 2.65
CA GLY A 46 -2.46 14.01 1.89
C GLY A 46 -2.07 14.06 0.41
N GLY A 47 -2.44 12.99 -0.29
CA GLY A 47 -2.08 12.77 -1.68
C GLY A 47 -2.65 11.47 -2.21
N TRP A 48 -2.48 11.24 -3.51
CA TRP A 48 -2.97 10.04 -4.19
C TRP A 48 -1.80 9.20 -4.71
N MET A 49 -1.89 7.88 -4.55
CA MET A 49 -0.84 6.98 -5.03
C MET A 49 -0.60 7.11 -6.55
N SER A 50 -1.63 7.47 -7.33
CA SER A 50 -1.49 7.75 -8.77
C SER A 50 -0.61 8.97 -9.06
N ASN A 51 -0.71 10.02 -8.24
CA ASN A 51 0.12 11.22 -8.35
C ASN A 51 1.57 10.88 -8.02
N ALA A 52 1.79 10.17 -6.91
CA ALA A 52 3.09 9.65 -6.55
C ALA A 52 3.72 8.80 -7.66
N PHE A 53 2.97 7.84 -8.25
CA PHE A 53 3.46 7.06 -9.40
C PHE A 53 3.81 7.96 -10.60
N GLN A 54 2.98 8.96 -10.88
CA GLN A 54 3.21 9.90 -11.97
C GLN A 54 4.47 10.74 -11.73
N TYR A 55 4.69 11.22 -10.50
CA TYR A 55 5.92 11.89 -10.10
C TYR A 55 7.13 10.97 -10.30
N ILE A 56 7.09 9.72 -9.83
CA ILE A 56 8.22 8.78 -9.96
C ILE A 56 8.60 8.55 -11.44
N ILE A 57 7.60 8.44 -12.31
CA ILE A 57 7.81 8.33 -13.77
C ILE A 57 8.51 9.59 -14.31
N GLN A 58 8.08 10.79 -13.90
CA GLN A 58 8.64 12.07 -14.34
C GLN A 58 10.06 12.31 -13.80
N ALA A 59 10.28 12.05 -12.51
CA ALA A 59 11.57 12.11 -11.84
C ALA A 59 12.55 11.03 -12.34
N ARG A 60 12.02 9.98 -12.99
CA ARG A 60 12.71 8.78 -13.45
C ARG A 60 13.30 7.94 -12.32
N GLY A 61 12.82 8.11 -11.09
CA GLY A 61 13.20 7.25 -9.99
C GLY A 61 12.94 7.79 -8.60
N LEU A 62 13.29 6.94 -7.64
CA LEU A 62 13.27 7.14 -6.20
C LEU A 62 14.62 6.76 -5.60
N MET A 63 15.04 7.53 -4.61
CA MET A 63 16.17 7.26 -3.74
C MET A 63 15.79 6.23 -2.66
N GLU A 64 16.80 5.63 -2.03
CA GLU A 64 16.59 4.77 -0.86
C GLU A 64 16.23 5.59 0.39
N GLU A 65 15.48 4.98 1.30
CA GLU A 65 15.15 5.55 2.61
C GLU A 65 16.40 5.88 3.44
N LYS A 66 17.52 5.17 3.24
CA LYS A 66 18.77 5.45 3.97
C LYS A 66 19.45 6.73 3.50
N GLU A 67 19.29 7.09 2.22
CA GLU A 67 19.93 8.28 1.61
C GLU A 67 19.03 9.51 1.76
N TYR A 68 17.70 9.33 1.71
CA TYR A 68 16.73 10.40 1.91
C TYR A 68 15.70 10.00 2.97
N ALA A 69 16.13 10.03 4.23
CA ALA A 69 15.37 9.53 5.36
C ALA A 69 14.10 10.31 5.69
N PHE A 70 13.08 9.58 6.16
CA PHE A 70 11.81 10.14 6.60
C PHE A 70 11.95 11.06 7.82
N ALA A 71 11.61 12.33 7.62
CA ALA A 71 11.59 13.38 8.63
C ALA A 71 10.19 13.61 9.24
N GLY A 72 9.14 13.07 8.62
CA GLY A 72 7.77 13.21 9.12
C GLY A 72 7.16 14.60 8.99
N ARG A 73 7.74 15.45 8.14
CA ARG A 73 7.27 16.80 7.82
C ARG A 73 7.77 17.22 6.46
N GLU A 74 7.04 18.12 5.80
CA GLU A 74 7.45 18.72 4.54
C GLU A 74 8.75 19.50 4.70
N GLY A 75 9.64 19.32 3.74
CA GLY A 75 10.92 20.01 3.62
C GLY A 75 11.18 20.46 2.19
N SER A 76 12.38 20.98 1.96
CA SER A 76 12.86 21.26 0.61
C SER A 76 13.15 19.96 -0.13
N CYS A 77 12.77 19.84 -1.41
CA CYS A 77 13.15 18.72 -2.26
C CYS A 77 14.68 18.60 -2.37
N LYS A 78 15.22 17.44 -1.97
CA LYS A 78 16.65 17.06 -2.02
C LYS A 78 16.90 15.88 -2.96
N PHE A 79 16.06 15.72 -3.97
CA PHE A 79 16.18 14.61 -4.91
C PHE A 79 17.46 14.72 -5.74
N GLU A 80 18.31 13.70 -5.65
CA GLU A 80 19.54 13.59 -6.41
C GLU A 80 19.46 12.44 -7.42
N LYS A 81 19.58 12.77 -8.72
CA LYS A 81 19.44 11.78 -9.80
C LYS A 81 20.52 10.70 -9.78
N SER A 82 21.69 11.00 -9.23
CA SER A 82 22.79 10.04 -9.09
C SER A 82 22.51 8.95 -8.05
N GLU A 83 21.52 9.14 -7.19
CA GLU A 83 21.17 8.23 -6.09
C GLU A 83 19.85 7.49 -6.32
N ILE A 84 19.36 7.46 -7.57
CA ILE A 84 18.19 6.67 -7.93
C ILE A 84 18.48 5.19 -7.70
N MET A 85 17.62 4.55 -6.90
CA MET A 85 17.67 3.11 -6.63
C MET A 85 16.56 2.34 -7.36
N ALA A 86 15.37 2.93 -7.47
CA ALA A 86 14.24 2.29 -8.12
C ALA A 86 13.51 3.27 -9.03
N SER A 87 12.83 2.76 -10.06
CA SER A 87 12.00 3.57 -10.96
C SER A 87 10.70 2.85 -11.31
N VAL A 88 9.70 3.60 -11.73
CA VAL A 88 8.44 3.05 -12.22
C VAL A 88 8.31 3.44 -13.68
N SER A 89 7.99 2.49 -14.55
CA SER A 89 7.80 2.75 -15.98
C SER A 89 6.36 3.10 -16.31
N ASN A 90 5.39 2.52 -15.60
CA ASN A 90 3.97 2.76 -15.76
C ASN A 90 3.19 2.25 -14.54
N TYR A 91 1.96 2.70 -14.37
CA TYR A 91 0.98 2.16 -13.43
C TYR A 91 -0.35 1.89 -14.15
N ASN A 92 -1.20 1.04 -13.57
CA ASN A 92 -2.55 0.81 -14.07
C ASN A 92 -3.55 0.98 -12.93
N MET A 93 -4.71 1.55 -13.25
CA MET A 93 -5.83 1.60 -12.33
C MET A 93 -6.58 0.27 -12.39
N VAL A 94 -6.84 -0.32 -11.23
CA VAL A 94 -7.68 -1.51 -11.08
C VAL A 94 -9.06 -1.03 -10.66
N TYR A 95 -10.11 -1.55 -11.30
CA TYR A 95 -11.47 -1.22 -10.89
C TYR A 95 -11.73 -1.69 -9.45
N ALA A 96 -12.57 -0.94 -8.72
CA ALA A 96 -12.96 -1.23 -7.34
C ALA A 96 -13.94 -2.43 -7.26
N ASP A 97 -13.51 -3.57 -7.79
CA ASP A 97 -14.18 -4.86 -7.77
C ASP A 97 -13.27 -5.91 -7.13
N GLN A 98 -13.82 -6.70 -6.21
CA GLN A 98 -13.05 -7.66 -5.43
C GLN A 98 -12.37 -8.74 -6.30
N TYR A 99 -13.01 -9.14 -7.41
CA TYR A 99 -12.45 -10.15 -8.31
C TYR A 99 -11.32 -9.56 -9.16
N GLN A 100 -11.47 -8.32 -9.61
CA GLN A 100 -10.40 -7.63 -10.34
C GLN A 100 -9.20 -7.34 -9.44
N ILE A 101 -9.43 -6.90 -8.20
CA ILE A 101 -8.36 -6.63 -7.23
C ILE A 101 -7.62 -7.93 -6.91
N SER A 102 -8.33 -9.02 -6.57
CA SER A 102 -7.72 -10.31 -6.26
C SER A 102 -6.95 -10.89 -7.46
N ALA A 103 -7.51 -10.79 -8.67
CA ALA A 103 -6.82 -11.19 -9.89
C ALA A 103 -5.55 -10.35 -10.13
N SER A 104 -5.61 -9.04 -9.87
CA SER A 104 -4.44 -8.16 -9.97
C SER A 104 -3.35 -8.55 -8.97
N ILE A 105 -3.72 -8.84 -7.71
CA ILE A 105 -2.78 -9.28 -6.69
C ILE A 105 -2.05 -10.56 -7.09
N VAL A 106 -2.78 -11.57 -7.59
CA VAL A 106 -2.17 -12.83 -8.06
C VAL A 106 -1.25 -12.60 -9.26
N LYS A 107 -1.68 -11.76 -10.20
CA LYS A 107 -0.96 -11.57 -11.47
C LYS A 107 0.23 -10.64 -11.35
N HIS A 108 0.16 -9.61 -10.50
CA HIS A 108 1.10 -8.50 -10.45
C HIS A 108 1.78 -8.31 -9.09
N GLY A 109 1.27 -8.95 -8.04
CA GLY A 109 1.70 -8.76 -6.66
C GLY A 109 0.90 -7.66 -5.97
N PRO A 110 1.37 -7.18 -4.80
CA PRO A 110 0.69 -6.16 -4.01
C PRO A 110 0.15 -4.93 -4.77
N VAL A 111 -1.00 -4.45 -4.33
CA VAL A 111 -1.76 -3.38 -4.98
C VAL A 111 -1.96 -2.22 -4.00
N SER A 112 -1.53 -1.01 -4.38
CA SER A 112 -1.82 0.21 -3.63
C SER A 112 -3.32 0.48 -3.65
N THR A 113 -3.92 0.75 -2.50
CA THR A 113 -5.38 0.92 -2.34
C THR A 113 -5.67 1.97 -1.28
N ALA A 114 -6.81 2.65 -1.36
CA ALA A 114 -7.29 3.49 -0.28
C ALA A 114 -8.49 2.83 0.41
N ILE A 115 -8.59 3.02 1.72
CA ILE A 115 -9.69 2.51 2.57
C ILE A 115 -10.28 3.65 3.40
N ASN A 116 -11.51 3.46 3.86
CA ASN A 116 -12.06 4.23 4.97
C ASN A 116 -11.47 3.66 6.28
N ALA A 117 -10.62 4.44 6.94
CA ALA A 117 -9.88 4.00 8.13
C ALA A 117 -10.48 4.48 9.46
N ALA A 118 -11.73 4.97 9.47
CA ALA A 118 -12.38 5.49 10.68
C ALA A 118 -12.34 4.51 11.87
N TRP A 119 -12.44 3.21 11.58
CA TRP A 119 -12.48 2.14 12.59
C TRP A 119 -11.13 1.41 12.77
N MET A 120 -10.07 1.86 12.09
CA MET A 120 -8.79 1.15 12.10
C MET A 120 -7.88 1.57 13.26
N GLN A 121 -8.14 2.72 13.91
CA GLN A 121 -7.27 3.24 14.97
C GLN A 121 -7.18 2.31 16.20
N THR A 122 -8.25 1.56 16.48
CA THR A 122 -8.36 0.62 17.61
C THR A 122 -8.34 -0.83 17.17
N TYR A 123 -8.10 -1.12 15.90
CA TYR A 123 -8.01 -2.48 15.38
C TYR A 123 -6.79 -3.20 15.99
N VAL A 124 -7.00 -4.45 16.42
CA VAL A 124 -5.94 -5.27 17.04
C VAL A 124 -5.69 -6.54 16.23
N CYS A 125 -6.74 -7.33 15.96
CA CYS A 125 -6.64 -8.59 15.24
C CYS A 125 -7.99 -9.04 14.67
N GLY A 126 -7.96 -10.10 13.84
CA GLY A 126 -9.15 -10.71 13.24
C GLY A 126 -9.50 -10.15 11.86
N VAL A 127 -10.72 -10.42 11.38
CA VAL A 127 -11.23 -9.78 10.16
C VAL A 127 -12.01 -8.55 10.58
N SER A 128 -11.55 -7.37 10.18
CA SER A 128 -12.27 -6.13 10.45
C SER A 128 -13.54 -6.06 9.60
N CYS A 129 -14.70 -5.96 10.25
CA CYS A 129 -15.97 -5.69 9.59
C CYS A 129 -16.78 -4.60 10.33
N PRO A 130 -16.50 -3.31 10.05
CA PRO A 130 -17.23 -2.21 10.68
C PRO A 130 -18.65 -2.07 10.12
N ASP A 131 -19.61 -1.66 10.96
CA ASP A 131 -21.00 -1.43 10.57
C ASP A 131 -21.13 -0.26 9.57
N VAL A 132 -20.21 0.72 9.64
CA VAL A 132 -20.18 1.90 8.77
C VAL A 132 -18.82 2.01 8.10
N CYS A 133 -18.78 1.76 6.79
CA CYS A 133 -17.59 1.89 5.95
C CYS A 133 -18.02 2.25 4.53
N ALA A 134 -18.41 3.52 4.34
CA ALA A 134 -18.76 4.04 3.02
C ALA A 134 -17.55 3.95 2.08
N LYS A 135 -17.80 3.54 0.83
CA LYS A 135 -16.76 3.35 -0.20
C LYS A 135 -16.23 4.68 -0.73
N GLU A 136 -17.00 5.74 -0.52
CA GLU A 136 -16.78 7.09 -0.98
C GLU A 136 -15.87 7.88 -0.01
N ASP A 137 -15.89 7.51 1.27
CA ASP A 137 -15.14 8.18 2.35
C ASP A 137 -13.74 7.57 2.53
N LEU A 138 -12.98 7.50 1.45
CA LEU A 138 -11.59 7.01 1.48
C LEU A 138 -10.70 8.01 2.22
N SER A 139 -10.00 7.54 3.25
CA SER A 139 -9.24 8.42 4.15
C SER A 139 -7.81 7.97 4.41
N HIS A 140 -7.43 6.76 3.95
CA HIS A 140 -6.12 6.21 4.24
C HIS A 140 -5.61 5.32 3.10
N ALA A 141 -4.42 5.62 2.60
CA ALA A 141 -3.70 4.79 1.64
C ALA A 141 -3.02 3.62 2.35
N VAL A 142 -3.21 2.42 1.82
CA VAL A 142 -2.66 1.15 2.31
C VAL A 142 -2.19 0.30 1.13
N LEU A 143 -1.59 -0.84 1.44
CA LEU A 143 -1.20 -1.83 0.46
C LEU A 143 -1.88 -3.16 0.73
N LEU A 144 -2.56 -3.69 -0.28
CA LEU A 144 -3.07 -5.05 -0.27
C LEU A 144 -1.98 -6.01 -0.72
N VAL A 145 -1.57 -6.92 0.17
CA VAL A 145 -0.50 -7.91 -0.11
C VAL A 145 -1.02 -9.31 -0.42
N GLY A 146 -2.32 -9.54 -0.25
CA GLY A 146 -2.94 -10.87 -0.40
C GLY A 146 -4.44 -10.83 -0.14
N PHE A 147 -5.10 -11.97 -0.33
CA PHE A 147 -6.52 -12.16 -0.01
C PHE A 147 -6.79 -13.61 0.39
N ALA A 148 -7.87 -13.82 1.14
CA ALA A 148 -8.38 -15.13 1.49
C ALA A 148 -9.90 -15.06 1.62
N LYS A 149 -10.57 -16.20 1.47
CA LYS A 149 -12.02 -16.31 1.66
C LYS A 149 -12.32 -16.72 3.09
N PHE A 150 -13.15 -15.93 3.77
CA PHE A 150 -13.67 -16.25 5.09
C PHE A 150 -15.19 -16.44 5.02
N GLN A 151 -15.69 -17.48 5.66
CA GLN A 151 -17.13 -17.66 5.88
C GLN A 151 -17.50 -16.87 7.14
N ILE A 152 -17.98 -15.65 6.97
CA ILE A 152 -18.47 -14.81 8.07
C ILE A 152 -19.99 -14.81 7.98
N SER A 153 -20.65 -15.45 8.94
CA SER A 153 -22.11 -15.60 8.96
C SER A 153 -22.84 -14.29 9.25
N ASN A 154 -22.19 -13.33 9.94
CA ASN A 154 -22.65 -11.96 10.15
C ASN A 154 -21.48 -11.06 10.53
N CYS A 155 -21.31 -9.94 9.81
CA CYS A 155 -20.29 -8.93 10.14
C CYS A 155 -20.48 -8.32 11.54
N ASN A 156 -21.72 -8.26 12.05
CA ASN A 156 -22.02 -7.68 13.36
C ASN A 156 -21.64 -8.61 14.54
N GLN A 157 -21.14 -9.83 14.27
CA GLN A 157 -20.81 -10.82 15.31
C GLN A 157 -19.31 -11.14 15.37
N SER A 158 -18.47 -10.47 14.58
CA SER A 158 -17.03 -10.72 14.48
C SER A 158 -16.21 -10.14 15.65
N ARG A 159 -16.72 -10.23 16.88
CA ARG A 159 -15.95 -9.80 18.06
C ARG A 159 -14.84 -10.76 18.45
N ASN A 160 -14.84 -12.02 17.99
CA ASN A 160 -13.75 -12.98 18.20
C ASN A 160 -13.91 -14.17 17.22
N VAL A 161 -13.57 -14.00 15.93
CA VAL A 161 -13.37 -15.17 15.07
C VAL A 161 -11.94 -15.65 15.33
N GLU A 162 -11.78 -16.55 16.30
CA GLU A 162 -10.60 -17.42 16.31
C GLU A 162 -10.56 -18.14 14.97
N SER A 163 -9.42 -18.02 14.29
CA SER A 163 -9.11 -18.71 13.05
C SER A 163 -9.07 -20.22 13.30
N ASN A 164 -10.23 -20.86 13.37
CA ASN A 164 -10.35 -22.30 13.11
C ASN A 164 -10.27 -22.49 11.59
N SER A 165 -9.08 -22.26 11.03
CA SER A 165 -8.77 -22.56 9.64
C SER A 165 -8.76 -24.07 9.45
N LYS A 166 -9.93 -24.65 9.14
CA LYS A 166 -9.91 -25.83 8.26
C LYS A 166 -9.49 -25.32 6.88
N LEU A 167 -8.18 -25.37 6.64
CA LEU A 167 -7.61 -25.37 5.30
C LEU A 167 -8.23 -26.57 4.56
N GLU A 168 -9.34 -26.37 3.86
CA GLU A 168 -9.75 -27.32 2.85
C GLU A 168 -8.72 -27.26 1.72
N ASN A 169 -7.81 -28.22 1.74
CA ASN A 169 -6.88 -28.53 0.66
C ASN A 169 -7.67 -28.85 -0.62
N SER A 170 -8.04 -27.82 -1.38
CA SER A 170 -8.41 -28.02 -2.78
C SER A 170 -7.12 -28.07 -3.61
N ASN A 171 -6.52 -29.25 -3.64
CA ASN A 171 -5.57 -29.66 -4.67
C ASN A 171 -6.28 -29.62 -6.03
N ARG A 172 -6.28 -28.47 -6.71
CA ARG A 172 -6.55 -28.43 -8.15
C ARG A 172 -6.05 -27.14 -8.80
N PHE A 173 -4.73 -27.04 -8.96
CA PHE A 173 -4.12 -26.27 -10.04
C PHE A 173 -3.22 -27.23 -10.83
N LYS A 174 -3.68 -27.61 -12.02
CA LYS A 174 -2.83 -28.06 -13.14
C LYS A 174 -2.74 -26.89 -14.10
#